data_AF-A0A443NEC4-F1
#
_entry.id   AF-A0A443NEC4-F1
#
_cell.length_a   1.000
_cell.length_b   1.000
_cell.length_c   1.000
_cell.angle_alpha   90.00
_cell.angle_beta   90.00
_cell.angle_gamma   90.00
#
_symmetry.space_group_name_H-M   'P 1'
#
loop_
_entity.id
_entity.type
_entity.pdbx_description
1 polymer ?
#
loop_
_entity_poly.entity_id
_entity_poly.type
_entity_poly.pdbx_seq_one_letter_code
_entity_poly.pdbx_strand_id
1 'polypeptide(L)'
;MGFFPLFSSLDSSKDSLCLYEDCSEFLPWLQQKAGDEISSFLSVGTSTYGRSLFASRFIQAGDCILKVPYSVQITPDNIHPDIGFFLSDDVGNVVRLALVVLAEQKIGQDSGWAHYINSLPQIGELHSTIFWSEDELEMVRQSPIYQETLTHKAFIEKEFLKVIPALEQFLQKFEDTTLESFMHAYALVGSRAWGTSKGLSLIPFADFLNHDGVSETVLLSDEGKQISEAIADRDYDSGDQVFISYGKFSNATLLLDFGFYPSL
;
A
#
# COMPACT_ATOMS: atom_id res chain seq x y z
N MET A 1 -13.55 -20.68 36.95
CA MET A 1 -14.68 -19.76 37.14
C MET A 1 -14.27 -18.44 36.51
N GLY A 2 -14.89 -18.12 35.37
CA GLY A 2 -14.80 -16.84 34.66
C GLY A 2 -13.57 -16.66 33.77
N PHE A 3 -13.65 -16.13 32.55
CA PHE A 3 -14.77 -15.88 31.63
C PHE A 3 -14.10 -15.82 30.24
N PHE A 4 -14.50 -16.68 29.31
CA PHE A 4 -14.18 -16.51 27.88
C PHE A 4 -15.25 -15.58 27.28
N PRO A 5 -14.93 -14.58 26.44
CA PRO A 5 -15.95 -13.97 25.62
C PRO A 5 -16.23 -14.89 24.43
N LEU A 6 -17.45 -15.41 24.42
CA LEU A 6 -18.08 -16.09 23.30
C LEU A 6 -18.36 -15.11 22.16
N PHE A 7 -18.13 -15.56 20.94
CA PHE A 7 -18.73 -15.01 19.72
C PHE A 7 -20.25 -14.87 19.91
N SER A 8 -20.79 -13.67 19.66
CA SER A 8 -22.24 -13.48 19.54
C SER A 8 -22.59 -12.49 18.42
N SER A 9 -23.38 -13.02 17.48
CA SER A 9 -24.37 -12.40 16.59
C SER A 9 -23.93 -11.27 15.64
N LEU A 10 -24.03 -11.61 14.34
CA LEU A 10 -24.29 -10.68 13.25
C LEU A 10 -25.43 -9.72 13.61
N ASP A 11 -25.12 -8.43 13.63
CA ASP A 11 -26.12 -7.37 13.53
C ASP A 11 -25.76 -6.53 12.30
N SER A 12 -26.72 -6.43 11.38
CA SER A 12 -26.60 -5.67 10.14
C SER A 12 -26.65 -4.18 10.49
N SER A 13 -25.51 -3.62 10.87
CA SER A 13 -25.36 -2.18 11.06
C SER A 13 -24.89 -1.58 9.74
N LYS A 14 -25.71 -0.65 9.22
CA LYS A 14 -25.42 0.16 8.04
C LYS A 14 -24.04 0.79 8.19
N ASP A 15 -23.20 0.60 7.18
CA ASP A 15 -21.90 1.25 7.04
C ASP A 15 -22.06 2.76 7.27
N SER A 16 -21.65 3.20 8.45
CA SER A 16 -21.48 4.61 8.71
C SER A 16 -20.22 5.04 7.97
N LEU A 17 -20.39 5.82 6.89
CA LEU A 17 -19.32 6.57 6.24
C LEU A 17 -18.65 7.49 7.28
N CYS A 18 -17.69 6.94 8.03
CA CYS A 18 -16.78 7.71 8.85
C CYS A 18 -15.81 8.36 7.88
N LEU A 19 -16.16 9.57 7.44
CA LEU A 19 -15.30 10.45 6.67
C LEU A 19 -14.09 10.79 7.55
N TYR A 20 -12.93 10.25 7.21
CA TYR A 20 -11.67 10.82 7.66
C TYR A 20 -11.64 12.28 7.19
N GLU A 21 -11.45 13.23 8.10
CA GLU A 21 -11.28 14.66 7.75
C GLU A 21 -10.10 14.86 6.77
N ASP A 22 -9.11 13.96 6.77
CA ASP A 22 -7.94 13.95 5.86
C ASP A 22 -8.25 13.64 4.38
N CYS A 23 -9.41 13.07 4.04
CA CYS A 23 -9.68 12.65 2.66
C CYS A 23 -10.17 13.78 1.74
N SER A 24 -10.60 14.91 2.31
CA SER A 24 -11.15 16.02 1.53
C SER A 24 -10.10 16.73 0.66
N GLU A 25 -8.83 16.73 1.07
CA GLU A 25 -7.75 17.41 0.38
C GLU A 25 -6.91 16.50 -0.53
N PHE A 26 -7.01 15.17 -0.36
CA PHE A 26 -6.18 14.21 -1.10
C PHE A 26 -6.42 14.24 -2.62
N LEU A 27 -7.68 14.16 -3.06
CA LEU A 27 -8.01 14.18 -4.50
C LEU A 27 -7.67 15.54 -5.15
N PRO A 28 -8.04 16.69 -4.55
CA PRO A 28 -7.60 18.00 -5.05
C PRO A 28 -6.08 18.12 -5.19
N TRP A 29 -5.32 17.66 -4.19
CA TRP A 29 -3.85 17.64 -4.27
C TRP A 29 -3.35 16.76 -5.42
N LEU A 30 -3.90 15.55 -5.56
CA LEU A 30 -3.45 14.62 -6.59
C LEU A 30 -3.74 15.14 -8.00
N GLN A 31 -4.90 15.78 -8.20
CA GLN A 31 -5.26 16.47 -9.44
C GLN A 31 -4.29 17.63 -9.74
N GLN A 32 -3.99 18.47 -8.74
CA GLN A 32 -3.03 19.56 -8.89
C GLN A 32 -1.64 19.03 -9.28
N LYS A 33 -1.17 17.95 -8.63
CA LYS A 33 0.13 17.34 -8.92
C LYS A 33 0.17 16.68 -10.29
N ALA A 34 -0.93 16.07 -10.73
CA ALA A 34 -1.06 15.49 -12.07
C ALA A 34 -1.05 16.56 -13.16
N GLY A 35 -1.53 17.77 -12.84
CA GLY A 35 -1.76 18.82 -13.83
C GLY A 35 -2.93 18.50 -14.76
N ASP A 36 -3.79 17.54 -14.39
CA ASP A 36 -4.93 17.07 -15.16
C ASP A 36 -6.06 16.60 -14.22
N GLU A 37 -7.28 16.50 -14.75
CA GLU A 37 -8.42 15.98 -14.01
C GLU A 37 -8.27 14.47 -13.80
N ILE A 38 -8.09 14.08 -12.55
CA ILE A 38 -8.23 12.68 -12.12
C ILE A 38 -9.73 12.42 -12.04
N SER A 39 -10.27 11.94 -13.16
CA SER A 39 -11.64 11.48 -13.23
C SER A 39 -11.75 10.18 -12.46
N SER A 40 -12.56 10.22 -11.41
CA SER A 40 -12.82 9.08 -10.54
C SER A 40 -14.31 9.02 -10.26
N PHE A 41 -14.91 7.85 -10.49
CA PHE A 41 -16.27 7.56 -10.00
C PHE A 41 -16.23 7.07 -8.55
N LEU A 42 -15.14 7.35 -7.84
CA LEU A 42 -14.87 6.84 -6.50
C LEU A 42 -14.72 7.98 -5.48
N SER A 43 -15.24 7.73 -4.30
CA SER A 43 -15.00 8.50 -3.08
C SER A 43 -14.23 7.66 -2.06
N VAL A 44 -13.35 8.30 -1.30
CA VAL A 44 -12.63 7.64 -0.21
C VAL A 44 -13.55 7.50 1.00
N GLY A 45 -13.53 6.33 1.63
CA GLY A 45 -14.23 6.06 2.89
C GLY A 45 -13.50 5.01 3.73
N THR A 46 -14.21 4.48 4.72
CA THR A 46 -13.72 3.42 5.61
C THR A 46 -14.64 2.21 5.56
N SER A 47 -14.07 1.01 5.59
CA SER A 47 -14.77 -0.27 5.70
C SER A 47 -14.08 -1.17 6.74
N THR A 48 -14.52 -2.42 6.85
CA THR A 48 -13.85 -3.44 7.65
C THR A 48 -12.41 -3.73 7.21
N TYR A 49 -12.04 -3.35 5.99
CA TYR A 49 -10.68 -3.49 5.44
C TYR A 49 -9.81 -2.24 5.67
N GLY A 50 -10.27 -1.28 6.48
CA GLY A 50 -9.61 0.00 6.68
C GLY A 50 -10.06 1.02 5.64
N ARG A 51 -9.12 1.81 5.10
CA ARG A 51 -9.46 2.76 4.02
C ARG A 51 -9.93 2.01 2.77
N SER A 52 -10.92 2.54 2.08
CA SER A 52 -11.52 1.92 0.91
C SER A 52 -12.01 2.97 -0.08
N LEU A 53 -12.25 2.54 -1.32
CA LEU A 53 -12.90 3.34 -2.34
C LEU A 53 -14.32 2.84 -2.59
N PHE A 54 -15.25 3.78 -2.68
CA PHE A 54 -16.67 3.52 -2.88
C PHE A 54 -17.16 4.22 -4.13
N ALA A 55 -18.05 3.59 -4.88
CA ALA A 55 -18.67 4.18 -6.05
C ALA A 55 -19.49 5.42 -5.64
N SER A 56 -19.14 6.60 -6.17
CA SER A 56 -19.83 7.86 -5.91
C SER A 56 -21.12 8.03 -6.72
N ARG A 57 -21.34 7.11 -7.67
CA ARG A 57 -22.49 6.98 -8.57
C ARG A 57 -22.54 5.57 -9.12
N PHE A 58 -23.58 5.24 -9.88
CA PHE A 58 -23.61 3.98 -10.64
C PHE A 58 -22.43 3.89 -11.62
N ILE A 59 -21.74 2.75 -11.61
CA ILE A 59 -20.63 2.41 -12.51
C ILE A 59 -21.05 1.16 -13.28
N GLN A 60 -20.98 1.21 -14.61
CA GLN A 60 -21.32 0.05 -15.43
C GLN A 60 -20.09 -0.84 -15.65
N ALA A 61 -20.28 -2.15 -15.75
CA ALA A 61 -19.24 -3.06 -16.22
C ALA A 61 -18.65 -2.56 -17.56
N GLY A 62 -17.31 -2.54 -17.63
CA GLY A 62 -16.55 -1.98 -18.75
C GLY A 62 -16.21 -0.50 -18.61
N ASP A 63 -16.77 0.22 -17.64
CA ASP A 63 -16.38 1.60 -17.36
C ASP A 63 -14.97 1.66 -16.76
N CYS A 64 -14.22 2.70 -17.12
CA CYS A 64 -12.97 3.01 -16.46
C CYS A 64 -13.25 3.68 -15.11
N ILE A 65 -12.94 2.98 -14.03
CA ILE A 65 -13.26 3.40 -12.66
C ILE A 65 -12.30 4.49 -12.17
N LEU A 66 -11.02 4.34 -12.48
CA LEU A 66 -9.95 5.26 -12.09
C LEU A 66 -8.87 5.35 -13.16
N LYS A 67 -8.24 6.52 -13.25
CA LYS A 67 -7.05 6.77 -14.08
C LYS A 67 -6.05 7.61 -13.30
N VAL A 68 -4.81 7.13 -13.21
CA VAL A 68 -3.73 7.80 -12.48
C VAL A 68 -2.53 7.96 -13.42
N PRO A 69 -2.15 9.19 -13.79
CA PRO A 69 -0.98 9.44 -14.64
C PRO A 69 0.32 8.92 -14.03
N TYR A 70 1.26 8.50 -14.87
CA TYR A 70 2.59 8.06 -14.39
C TYR A 70 3.38 9.18 -13.71
N SER A 71 3.13 10.43 -14.07
CA SER A 71 3.80 11.61 -13.50
C SER A 71 3.60 11.79 -11.99
N VAL A 72 2.55 11.21 -11.41
CA VAL A 72 2.26 11.31 -9.96
C VAL A 72 2.65 10.07 -9.17
N GLN A 73 3.02 8.98 -9.85
CA GLN A 73 3.41 7.72 -9.21
C GLN A 73 4.77 7.85 -8.54
N ILE A 74 5.01 7.02 -7.52
CA ILE A 74 6.32 6.93 -6.86
C ILE A 74 6.98 5.64 -7.32
N THR A 75 8.20 5.75 -7.82
CA THR A 75 8.98 4.69 -8.44
C THR A 75 10.40 4.65 -7.87
N PRO A 76 11.16 3.55 -8.05
CA PRO A 76 12.58 3.50 -7.70
C PRO A 76 13.42 4.64 -8.29
N ASP A 77 13.01 5.20 -9.45
CA ASP A 77 13.72 6.28 -10.13
C ASP A 77 13.56 7.63 -9.42
N ASN A 78 12.62 7.74 -8.48
CA ASN A 78 12.45 8.93 -7.63
C ASN A 78 13.46 8.97 -6.46
N ILE A 79 14.41 8.04 -6.40
CA ILE A 79 15.45 8.04 -5.36
C ILE A 79 16.23 9.34 -5.36
N HIS A 80 16.40 9.92 -4.16
CA HIS A 80 17.16 11.15 -4.01
C HIS A 80 18.59 10.95 -4.53
N PRO A 81 19.16 11.87 -5.33
CA PRO A 81 20.49 11.72 -5.91
C PRO A 81 21.58 11.37 -4.89
N ASP A 82 21.55 12.01 -3.71
CA ASP A 82 22.51 11.72 -2.64
C ASP A 82 22.39 10.28 -2.11
N ILE A 83 21.18 9.73 -1.99
CA ILE A 83 21.01 8.32 -1.61
C ILE A 83 21.48 7.43 -2.75
N GLY A 84 21.02 7.71 -3.97
CA GLY A 84 21.31 6.92 -5.17
C GLY A 84 22.81 6.83 -5.49
N PHE A 85 23.59 7.88 -5.21
CA PHE A 85 25.03 7.91 -5.44
C PHE A 85 25.81 6.94 -4.53
N PHE A 86 25.35 6.74 -3.29
CA PHE A 86 25.98 5.85 -2.32
C PHE A 86 25.34 4.45 -2.28
N LEU A 87 24.25 4.25 -3.01
CA LEU A 87 23.54 2.99 -3.05
C LEU A 87 24.25 1.99 -3.95
N SER A 88 24.44 0.77 -3.47
CA SER A 88 25.02 -0.31 -4.27
C SER A 88 24.10 -0.72 -5.44
N ASP A 89 24.72 -1.10 -6.57
CA ASP A 89 23.99 -1.51 -7.78
C ASP A 89 23.20 -2.81 -7.59
N ASP A 90 23.56 -3.66 -6.63
CA ASP A 90 22.84 -4.91 -6.32
C ASP A 90 21.55 -4.70 -5.52
N VAL A 91 21.25 -3.46 -5.08
CA VAL A 91 20.04 -3.16 -4.33
C VAL A 91 18.82 -3.20 -5.26
N GLY A 92 17.90 -4.11 -4.96
CA GLY A 92 16.69 -4.34 -5.74
C GLY A 92 15.67 -3.21 -5.70
N ASN A 93 14.74 -3.20 -6.65
CA ASN A 93 13.75 -2.13 -6.83
C ASN A 93 12.80 -1.96 -5.64
N VAL A 94 12.44 -3.03 -4.92
CA VAL A 94 11.60 -2.94 -3.72
C VAL A 94 12.31 -2.12 -2.65
N VAL A 95 13.59 -2.41 -2.40
CA VAL A 95 14.40 -1.66 -1.42
C VAL A 95 14.61 -0.22 -1.88
N ARG A 96 14.88 0.01 -3.18
CA ARG A 96 14.99 1.37 -3.73
C ARG A 96 13.73 2.18 -3.51
N LEU A 97 12.57 1.62 -3.84
CA LEU A 97 11.27 2.28 -3.64
C LEU A 97 10.97 2.50 -2.15
N ALA A 98 11.34 1.56 -1.28
CA ALA A 98 11.21 1.73 0.17
C ALA A 98 12.08 2.89 0.69
N LEU A 99 13.29 3.08 0.14
CA LEU A 99 14.13 4.23 0.44
C LEU A 99 13.51 5.56 -0.03
N VAL A 100 12.81 5.57 -1.17
CA VAL A 100 12.05 6.76 -1.60
C VAL A 100 10.94 7.06 -0.60
N VAL A 101 10.12 6.07 -0.24
CA VAL A 101 9.03 6.26 0.74
C VAL A 101 9.56 6.78 2.07
N LEU A 102 10.63 6.17 2.57
CA LEU A 102 11.27 6.57 3.82
C LEU A 102 11.82 7.99 3.76
N ALA A 103 12.46 8.38 2.64
CA ALA A 103 12.95 9.73 2.45
C ALA A 103 11.80 10.75 2.43
N GLU A 104 10.72 10.47 1.70
CA GLU A 104 9.55 11.35 1.65
C GLU A 104 8.84 11.47 3.01
N GLN A 105 8.76 10.38 3.79
CA GLN A 105 8.28 10.41 5.18
C GLN A 105 9.14 11.33 6.06
N LYS A 106 10.46 11.29 5.91
CA LYS A 106 11.39 12.13 6.68
C LYS A 106 11.35 13.60 6.27
N ILE A 107 11.17 13.88 4.97
CA ILE A 107 10.96 15.26 4.46
C ILE A 107 9.66 15.84 5.05
N GLY A 108 8.63 15.02 5.26
CA GLY A 108 7.40 15.43 5.92
C GLY A 108 6.56 16.37 5.06
N GLN A 109 6.11 17.50 5.63
CA GLN A 109 5.17 18.41 4.95
C GLN A 109 5.76 19.13 3.74
N ASP A 110 7.10 19.24 3.65
CA ASP A 110 7.78 19.80 2.49
C ASP A 110 7.84 18.80 1.31
N SER A 111 7.42 17.55 1.53
CA SER A 111 7.37 16.52 0.49
C SER A 111 6.34 16.89 -0.57
N GLY A 112 6.73 16.78 -1.83
CA GLY A 112 5.79 16.87 -2.95
C GLY A 112 4.74 15.74 -2.95
N TRP A 113 4.90 14.72 -2.11
CA TRP A 113 3.97 13.60 -1.89
C TRP A 113 3.39 13.57 -0.47
N ALA A 114 3.53 14.63 0.34
CA ALA A 114 3.11 14.64 1.73
C ALA A 114 1.68 14.13 1.95
N HIS A 115 0.70 14.60 1.17
CA HIS A 115 -0.69 14.14 1.29
C HIS A 115 -0.85 12.64 1.04
N TYR A 116 -0.08 12.05 0.12
CA TYR A 116 -0.09 10.60 -0.10
C TYR A 116 0.64 9.83 0.98
N ILE A 117 1.83 10.27 1.35
CA ILE A 117 2.64 9.62 2.39
C ILE A 117 1.90 9.61 3.73
N ASN A 118 1.28 10.72 4.12
CA ASN A 118 0.46 10.82 5.34
C ASN A 118 -0.79 9.96 5.28
N SER A 119 -1.25 9.62 4.07
CA SER A 119 -2.41 8.77 3.87
C SER A 119 -2.06 7.28 4.04
N LEU A 120 -0.80 6.87 3.90
CA LEU A 120 -0.39 5.48 4.04
C LEU A 120 -0.58 4.99 5.50
N PRO A 121 -0.81 3.68 5.71
CA PRO A 121 -0.87 3.12 7.06
C PRO A 121 0.37 3.46 7.86
N GLN A 122 0.18 3.90 9.09
CA GLN A 122 1.25 4.23 10.03
C GLN A 122 1.88 2.96 10.62
N ILE A 123 3.00 3.13 11.33
CA ILE A 123 3.63 2.04 12.08
C ILE A 123 2.60 1.49 13.08
N GLY A 124 2.43 0.16 13.08
CA GLY A 124 1.43 -0.54 13.91
C GLY A 124 0.06 -0.76 13.24
N GLU A 125 -0.20 -0.14 12.07
CA GLU A 125 -1.42 -0.37 11.29
C GLU A 125 -1.24 -1.44 10.20
N LEU A 126 -0.02 -1.95 10.01
CA LEU A 126 0.27 -3.06 9.11
C LEU A 126 0.25 -4.38 9.87
N HIS A 127 -0.43 -5.38 9.29
CA HIS A 127 -0.63 -6.70 9.90
C HIS A 127 0.18 -7.83 9.24
N SER A 128 1.13 -7.47 8.37
CA SER A 128 2.11 -8.41 7.81
C SER A 128 2.83 -9.15 8.94
N THR A 129 3.11 -10.45 8.73
CA THR A 129 3.75 -11.30 9.73
C THR A 129 5.12 -10.80 10.17
N ILE A 130 5.78 -9.96 9.37
CA ILE A 130 7.06 -9.34 9.75
C ILE A 130 6.91 -8.39 10.95
N PHE A 131 5.69 -7.98 11.32
CA PHE A 131 5.41 -7.16 12.51
C PHE A 131 4.83 -7.95 13.68
N TRP A 132 4.60 -9.26 13.50
CA TRP A 132 4.06 -10.09 14.57
C TRP A 132 5.06 -10.23 15.71
N SER A 133 4.51 -10.20 16.92
CA SER A 133 5.19 -10.55 18.16
C SER A 133 5.57 -12.04 18.18
N GLU A 134 6.47 -12.38 19.09
CA GLU A 134 6.90 -13.76 19.33
C GLU A 134 5.72 -14.67 19.69
N ASP A 135 4.77 -14.19 20.49
CA ASP A 135 3.58 -14.94 20.88
C ASP A 135 2.65 -15.21 19.69
N GLU A 136 2.45 -14.23 18.81
CA GLU A 136 1.66 -14.38 17.59
C GLU A 136 2.33 -15.35 16.60
N LEU A 137 3.65 -15.26 16.43
CA LEU A 137 4.40 -16.21 15.61
C LEU A 137 4.36 -17.62 16.19
N GLU A 138 4.37 -17.76 17.51
CA GLU A 138 4.29 -19.05 18.17
C GLU A 138 3.02 -19.81 17.81
N MET A 139 1.89 -19.11 17.64
CA MET A 139 0.61 -19.70 17.24
C MET A 139 0.69 -20.42 15.89
N VAL A 140 1.62 -20.01 15.01
CA VAL A 140 1.80 -20.58 13.67
C VAL A 140 3.09 -21.38 13.55
N ARG A 141 3.77 -21.75 14.65
CA ARG A 141 5.08 -22.46 14.63
C ARG A 141 5.12 -23.68 13.71
N GLN A 142 4.02 -24.44 13.63
CA GLN A 142 3.95 -25.67 12.83
C GLN A 142 3.62 -25.43 11.34
N SER A 143 3.33 -24.18 10.96
CA SER A 143 3.03 -23.77 9.59
C SER A 143 4.30 -23.27 8.88
N PRO A 144 4.45 -23.48 7.56
CA PRO A 144 5.55 -22.91 6.78
C PRO A 144 5.72 -21.40 6.95
N ILE A 145 4.62 -20.67 7.17
CA ILE A 145 4.62 -19.22 7.34
C ILE A 145 5.53 -18.75 8.48
N TYR A 146 5.71 -19.56 9.54
CA TYR A 146 6.62 -19.23 10.64
C TYR A 146 8.05 -19.06 10.12
N GLN A 147 8.54 -20.06 9.40
CA GLN A 147 9.91 -20.03 8.89
C GLN A 147 10.05 -19.02 7.74
N GLU A 148 9.05 -18.89 6.89
CA GLU A 148 9.01 -17.87 5.83
C GLU A 148 9.10 -16.46 6.42
N THR A 149 8.37 -16.18 7.50
CA THR A 149 8.41 -14.89 8.20
C THR A 149 9.79 -14.60 8.78
N LEU A 150 10.41 -15.57 9.47
CA LEU A 150 11.76 -15.40 10.02
C LEU A 150 12.80 -15.15 8.92
N THR A 151 12.72 -15.91 7.83
CA THR A 151 13.60 -15.72 6.68
C THR A 151 13.38 -14.35 6.03
N HIS A 152 12.14 -13.89 5.93
CA HIS A 152 11.81 -12.58 5.38
C HIS A 152 12.31 -11.44 6.28
N LYS A 153 12.11 -11.52 7.60
CA LYS A 153 12.67 -10.57 8.58
C LYS A 153 14.20 -10.45 8.44
N ALA A 154 14.90 -11.59 8.45
CA ALA A 154 16.36 -11.62 8.30
C ALA A 154 16.83 -11.09 6.94
N PHE A 155 16.05 -11.29 5.88
CA PHE A 155 16.34 -10.71 4.57
C PHE A 155 16.23 -9.18 4.60
N ILE A 156 15.14 -8.63 5.14
CA ILE A 156 14.95 -7.18 5.25
C ILE A 156 16.06 -6.56 6.12
N GLU A 157 16.41 -7.17 7.24
CA GLU A 157 17.53 -6.73 8.08
C GLU A 157 18.84 -6.66 7.31
N LYS A 158 19.15 -7.69 6.51
CA LYS A 158 20.34 -7.71 5.67
C LYS A 158 20.32 -6.59 4.63
N GLU A 159 19.18 -6.35 3.98
CA GLU A 159 19.05 -5.26 3.01
C GLU A 159 19.16 -3.89 3.71
N PHE A 160 18.63 -3.74 4.93
CA PHE A 160 18.78 -2.53 5.72
C PHE A 160 20.25 -2.20 5.97
N LEU A 161 21.05 -3.19 6.40
CA LEU A 161 22.49 -3.01 6.63
C LEU A 161 23.25 -2.55 5.38
N LYS A 162 22.81 -2.94 4.18
CA LYS A 162 23.44 -2.49 2.92
C LYS A 162 23.18 -1.01 2.63
N VAL A 163 22.04 -0.49 3.07
CA VAL A 163 21.59 0.86 2.72
C VAL A 163 21.94 1.90 3.79
N ILE A 164 22.32 1.46 4.99
CA ILE A 164 22.80 2.35 6.08
C ILE A 164 23.82 3.38 5.59
N PRO A 165 24.90 3.03 4.85
CA PRO A 165 25.88 4.02 4.42
C PRO A 165 25.29 5.12 3.54
N ALA A 166 24.35 4.77 2.64
CA ALA A 166 23.68 5.74 1.78
C ALA A 166 22.70 6.62 2.58
N LEU A 167 21.99 6.00 3.51
CA LEU A 167 21.08 6.67 4.42
C LEU A 167 21.83 7.64 5.33
N GLU A 168 22.95 7.26 5.95
CA GLU A 168 23.73 8.14 6.83
C GLU A 168 24.22 9.42 6.12
N GLN A 169 24.56 9.34 4.84
CA GLN A 169 24.98 10.53 4.07
C GLN A 169 23.81 11.48 3.80
N PHE A 170 22.64 10.94 3.46
CA PHE A 170 21.44 11.73 3.19
C PHE A 170 20.80 12.27 4.49
N LEU A 171 20.75 11.44 5.51
CA LEU A 171 20.08 11.66 6.80
C LEU A 171 20.95 12.38 7.83
N GLN A 172 22.14 12.89 7.49
CA GLN A 172 22.76 13.94 8.31
C GLN A 172 21.79 15.14 8.54
N LYS A 173 20.71 15.24 7.76
CA LYS A 173 19.58 16.17 7.96
C LYS A 173 18.43 15.63 8.82
N PHE A 174 18.36 14.32 9.06
CA PHE A 174 17.24 13.63 9.73
C PHE A 174 17.77 12.49 10.62
N GLU A 175 18.10 12.82 11.87
CA GLU A 175 18.45 11.80 12.88
C GLU A 175 17.32 10.73 13.00
N ASP A 176 17.66 9.54 13.48
CA ASP A 176 16.72 8.45 13.84
C ASP A 176 16.07 7.63 12.70
N THR A 177 16.84 7.15 11.71
CA THR A 177 16.34 6.03 10.88
C THR A 177 16.63 4.70 11.55
N THR A 178 15.56 3.98 11.88
CA THR A 178 15.61 2.68 12.55
C THR A 178 15.29 1.55 11.57
N LEU A 179 15.68 0.33 11.92
CA LEU A 179 15.25 -0.87 11.20
C LEU A 179 13.71 -0.94 11.09
N GLU A 180 12.99 -0.57 12.16
CA GLU A 180 11.52 -0.55 12.18
C GLU A 180 10.95 0.41 11.12
N SER A 181 11.49 1.63 11.01
CA SER A 181 11.05 2.58 9.98
C SER A 181 11.33 2.09 8.56
N PHE A 182 12.46 1.40 8.35
CA PHE A 182 12.78 0.80 7.06
C PHE A 182 11.88 -0.41 6.75
N MET A 183 11.63 -1.29 7.74
CA MET A 183 10.71 -2.41 7.61
C MET A 183 9.29 -1.93 7.29
N HIS A 184 8.84 -0.84 7.91
CA HIS A 184 7.56 -0.20 7.61
C HIS A 184 7.49 0.27 6.16
N ALA A 185 8.47 1.06 5.69
CA ALA A 185 8.53 1.50 4.30
C ALA A 185 8.60 0.30 3.32
N TYR A 186 9.37 -0.73 3.65
CA TYR A 186 9.47 -1.96 2.85
C TYR A 186 8.13 -2.68 2.76
N ALA A 187 7.40 -2.83 3.87
CA ALA A 187 6.09 -3.47 3.89
C ALA A 187 5.02 -2.64 3.17
N LEU A 188 5.08 -1.31 3.25
CA LEU A 188 4.23 -0.44 2.44
C LEU A 188 4.42 -0.72 0.95
N VAL A 189 5.67 -0.84 0.50
CA VAL A 189 5.97 -1.20 -0.89
C VAL A 189 5.48 -2.61 -1.21
N GLY A 190 5.76 -3.60 -0.37
CA GLY A 190 5.35 -4.99 -0.60
C GLY A 190 3.83 -5.19 -0.69
N SER A 191 3.07 -4.42 0.06
CA SER A 191 1.59 -4.52 0.10
C SER A 191 0.87 -3.64 -0.91
N ARG A 192 1.49 -2.59 -1.45
CA ARG A 192 0.81 -1.54 -2.23
C ARG A 192 1.40 -1.25 -3.60
N ALA A 193 2.65 -1.65 -3.85
CA ALA A 193 3.28 -1.35 -5.12
C ALA A 193 2.84 -2.33 -6.21
N TRP A 194 2.65 -1.80 -7.42
CA TRP A 194 2.30 -2.57 -8.61
C TRP A 194 3.51 -2.78 -9.51
N GLY A 195 3.68 -4.02 -9.96
CA GLY A 195 4.60 -4.33 -11.05
C GLY A 195 3.95 -4.03 -12.41
N THR A 196 4.55 -3.11 -13.16
CA THR A 196 4.16 -2.80 -14.55
C THR A 196 5.31 -3.11 -15.50
N SER A 197 5.08 -2.97 -16.81
CA SER A 197 6.15 -3.05 -17.82
C SER A 197 7.23 -1.96 -17.65
N LYS A 198 6.92 -0.87 -16.92
CA LYS A 198 7.88 0.18 -16.55
C LYS A 198 8.63 -0.10 -15.26
N GLY A 199 8.29 -1.17 -14.56
CA GLY A 199 8.86 -1.51 -13.25
C GLY A 199 7.85 -1.36 -12.13
N LEU A 200 8.38 -1.23 -10.91
CA LEU A 200 7.59 -1.19 -9.68
C LEU A 200 7.15 0.25 -9.39
N SER A 201 5.88 0.46 -9.05
CA SER A 201 5.38 1.78 -8.65
C SER A 201 4.33 1.72 -7.54
N LEU A 202 4.38 2.70 -6.63
CA LEU A 202 3.24 3.07 -5.82
C LEU A 202 2.37 4.02 -6.62
N ILE A 203 1.07 3.73 -6.67
CA ILE A 203 0.11 4.44 -7.52
C ILE A 203 -0.91 5.10 -6.60
N PRO A 204 -0.69 6.38 -6.23
CA PRO A 204 -1.59 7.08 -5.31
C PRO A 204 -3.04 6.99 -5.76
N PHE A 205 -3.95 6.85 -4.80
CA PHE A 205 -5.38 6.62 -4.99
C PHE A 205 -5.74 5.21 -5.43
N ALA A 206 -5.03 4.62 -6.39
CA ALA A 206 -5.31 3.24 -6.84
C ALA A 206 -5.06 2.22 -5.73
N ASP A 207 -4.06 2.44 -4.89
CA ASP A 207 -3.70 1.58 -3.75
C ASP A 207 -4.67 1.67 -2.55
N PHE A 208 -5.75 2.46 -2.65
CA PHE A 208 -6.86 2.45 -1.69
C PHE A 208 -7.95 1.43 -2.04
N LEU A 209 -7.90 0.81 -3.22
CA LEU A 209 -8.79 -0.30 -3.58
C LEU A 209 -8.38 -1.55 -2.82
N ASN A 210 -9.36 -2.24 -2.23
CA ASN A 210 -9.12 -3.49 -1.52
C ASN A 210 -9.20 -4.70 -2.43
N HIS A 211 -8.63 -5.81 -1.96
CA HIS A 211 -8.65 -7.08 -2.66
C HIS A 211 -9.99 -7.81 -2.54
N ASP A 212 -10.52 -8.30 -3.66
CA ASP A 212 -11.51 -9.38 -3.71
C ASP A 212 -10.98 -10.48 -4.65
N GLY A 213 -10.95 -11.72 -4.17
CA GLY A 213 -10.51 -12.88 -4.95
C GLY A 213 -11.45 -13.26 -6.10
N VAL A 214 -12.67 -12.74 -6.09
CA VAL A 214 -13.69 -12.94 -7.14
C VAL A 214 -13.67 -11.80 -8.17
N SER A 215 -13.08 -10.65 -7.84
CA SER A 215 -12.97 -9.52 -8.76
C SER A 215 -12.06 -9.88 -9.94
N GLU A 216 -12.51 -9.57 -11.15
CA GLU A 216 -11.70 -9.62 -12.37
C GLU A 216 -11.12 -8.24 -12.73
N THR A 217 -11.50 -7.19 -11.99
CA THR A 217 -10.91 -5.86 -12.15
C THR A 217 -9.44 -5.92 -11.74
N VAL A 218 -8.54 -5.52 -12.63
CA VAL A 218 -7.10 -5.41 -12.36
C VAL A 218 -6.61 -4.01 -12.70
N LEU A 219 -5.56 -3.57 -12.02
CA LEU A 219 -4.89 -2.33 -12.38
C LEU A 219 -4.00 -2.56 -13.60
N LEU A 220 -4.32 -1.86 -14.68
CA LEU A 220 -3.67 -1.93 -15.98
C LEU A 220 -2.73 -0.74 -16.18
N SER A 221 -1.75 -0.94 -17.05
CA SER A 221 -0.74 0.05 -17.43
C SER A 221 -0.90 0.36 -18.92
N ASP A 222 -1.31 1.60 -19.25
CA ASP A 222 -1.41 2.08 -20.63
C ASP A 222 -0.20 2.96 -20.95
N GLU A 223 0.79 2.37 -21.61
CA GLU A 223 2.00 3.09 -22.03
C GLU A 223 1.75 4.13 -23.13
N GLY A 224 0.72 3.96 -23.96
CA GLY A 224 0.41 4.93 -25.01
C GLY A 224 -0.08 6.24 -24.40
N LYS A 225 -0.90 6.14 -23.36
CA LYS A 225 -1.47 7.28 -22.63
C LYS A 225 -0.65 7.70 -21.39
N GLN A 226 0.34 6.90 -20.97
CA GLN A 226 1.13 7.11 -19.75
C GLN A 226 0.27 7.18 -18.48
N ILE A 227 -0.71 6.27 -18.36
CA ILE A 227 -1.62 6.18 -17.22
C ILE A 227 -1.72 4.75 -16.69
N SER A 228 -1.99 4.62 -15.40
CA SER A 228 -2.53 3.39 -14.82
C SER A 228 -4.04 3.51 -14.72
N GLU A 229 -4.78 2.49 -15.14
CA GLU A 229 -6.26 2.50 -15.14
C GLU A 229 -6.85 1.19 -14.66
N ALA A 230 -8.04 1.24 -14.05
CA ALA A 230 -8.80 0.06 -13.66
C ALA A 230 -10.17 0.09 -14.34
N ILE A 231 -10.57 -1.05 -14.92
CA ILE A 231 -11.82 -1.21 -15.67
C ILE A 231 -12.76 -2.11 -14.87
N ALA A 232 -14.00 -1.65 -14.67
CA ALA A 232 -15.00 -2.40 -13.93
C ALA A 232 -15.32 -3.75 -14.59
N ASP A 233 -15.21 -4.81 -13.82
CA ASP A 233 -15.61 -6.16 -14.17
C ASP A 233 -17.12 -6.40 -13.99
N ARG A 234 -17.77 -5.59 -13.16
CA ARG A 234 -19.20 -5.66 -12.84
C ARG A 234 -19.81 -4.28 -12.64
N ASP A 235 -21.13 -4.24 -12.56
CA ASP A 235 -21.85 -3.03 -12.16
C ASP A 235 -21.65 -2.75 -10.67
N TYR A 236 -21.52 -1.49 -10.30
CA TYR A 236 -21.48 -1.02 -8.91
C TYR A 236 -22.57 0.03 -8.71
N ASP A 237 -23.42 -0.15 -7.70
CA ASP A 237 -24.37 0.86 -7.27
C ASP A 237 -23.66 1.99 -6.51
N SER A 238 -24.29 3.17 -6.46
CA SER A 238 -23.76 4.27 -5.65
C SER A 238 -23.66 3.85 -4.18
N GLY A 239 -22.46 3.97 -3.60
CA GLY A 239 -22.15 3.57 -2.23
C GLY A 239 -21.53 2.18 -2.12
N ASP A 240 -21.49 1.39 -3.18
CA ASP A 240 -20.80 0.09 -3.16
C ASP A 240 -19.29 0.27 -3.01
N GLN A 241 -18.65 -0.58 -2.21
CA GLN A 241 -17.19 -0.65 -2.19
C GLN A 241 -16.70 -1.28 -3.50
N VAL A 242 -15.69 -0.64 -4.09
CA VAL A 242 -15.05 -1.11 -5.31
C VAL A 242 -13.81 -1.92 -4.94
N PHE A 243 -13.70 -3.11 -5.54
CA PHE A 243 -12.62 -4.06 -5.27
C PHE A 243 -11.86 -4.39 -6.55
N ILE A 244 -10.59 -4.76 -6.38
CA ILE A 244 -9.74 -5.26 -7.45
C ILE A 244 -9.14 -6.62 -7.08
N SER A 245 -8.63 -7.32 -8.08
CA SER A 245 -7.72 -8.44 -7.85
C SER A 245 -6.30 -7.92 -7.71
N TYR A 246 -5.66 -8.21 -6.58
CA TYR A 246 -4.22 -7.96 -6.42
C TYR A 246 -3.39 -8.96 -7.22
N GLY A 247 -4.00 -10.07 -7.64
CA GLY A 247 -3.37 -11.18 -8.33
C GLY A 247 -3.70 -12.51 -7.67
N LYS A 248 -3.26 -13.60 -8.32
CA LYS A 248 -3.45 -14.96 -7.82
C LYS A 248 -2.32 -15.29 -6.83
N PHE A 249 -2.46 -14.80 -5.61
CA PHE A 249 -1.53 -15.08 -4.52
C PHE A 249 -2.01 -16.23 -3.62
N SER A 250 -1.06 -16.90 -2.98
CA SER A 250 -1.39 -17.86 -1.93
C SER A 250 -1.82 -17.14 -0.66
N ASN A 251 -2.63 -17.76 0.19
CA ASN A 251 -2.97 -17.16 1.49
C ASN A 251 -1.73 -16.89 2.37
N ALA A 252 -0.65 -17.68 2.20
CA ALA A 252 0.62 -17.42 2.87
C ALA A 252 1.23 -16.09 2.40
N THR A 253 1.25 -15.85 1.08
CA THR A 253 1.71 -14.58 0.49
C THR A 253 0.83 -13.40 0.91
N LEU A 254 -0.50 -13.57 0.91
CA LEU A 254 -1.43 -12.52 1.36
C LEU A 254 -1.20 -12.15 2.83
N LEU A 255 -0.93 -13.13 3.68
CA LEU A 255 -0.65 -12.87 5.09
C LEU A 255 0.76 -12.28 5.29
N LEU A 256 1.76 -12.80 4.59
CA LEU A 256 3.16 -12.36 4.67
C LEU A 256 3.32 -10.92 4.16
N ASP A 257 2.82 -10.61 2.96
CA ASP A 257 3.12 -9.34 2.30
C ASP A 257 2.03 -8.29 2.51
N PHE A 258 0.76 -8.70 2.55
CA PHE A 258 -0.39 -7.78 2.63
C PHE A 258 -1.04 -7.71 4.02
N GLY A 259 -0.73 -8.65 4.91
CA GLY A 259 -1.24 -8.67 6.28
C GLY A 259 -2.70 -9.08 6.41
N PHE A 260 -3.24 -9.85 5.48
CA PHE A 260 -4.61 -10.37 5.60
C PHE A 260 -4.74 -11.82 5.13
N TYR A 261 -5.79 -12.47 5.60
CA TYR A 261 -6.16 -13.83 5.19
C TYR A 261 -7.60 -13.81 4.68
N PRO A 262 -7.86 -14.13 3.39
CA PRO A 262 -9.22 -14.16 2.87
C PRO A 262 -10.06 -15.21 3.62
N SER A 263 -11.25 -14.82 4.10
CA SER A 263 -12.26 -15.77 4.56
C SER A 263 -12.74 -16.62 3.38
N LEU A 264 -12.76 -17.95 3.57
CA LEU A 264 -13.24 -18.96 2.63
C LEU A 264 -14.74 -18.83 2.33
#